data_AF-A0A8S3JCB1-F1
#
_entry.id   AF-A0A8S3JCB1-F1
#
_cell.length_a   1.000
_cell.length_b   1.000
_cell.length_c   1.000
_cell.angle_alpha   90.00
_cell.angle_beta   90.00
_cell.angle_gamma   90.00
#
_symmetry.space_group_name_H-M   'P 1'
#
loop_
_entity.id
_entity.type
_entity.pdbx_description
1 polymer ?
#
loop_
_entity_poly.entity_id
_entity_poly.type
_entity_poly.pdbx_seq_one_letter_code
_entity_poly.pdbx_strand_id
1 'polypeptide(L)'
;TMQLNDAKRGFSFRHDGPLDMRMNTKSKSINAYDLVNRLDETALSRIIRLYGEDQRHRKIARCIYQWRSTFGSISTTTQLANVIKVGLGGSASDVDKLNRPIHPATKTFQALRIVVNDELNELYNGLEQAYTSKEF
;
A
#
# COMPACT_ATOMS: atom_id res chain seq x y z
N THR A 1 4.18 -16.83 6.86
CA THR A 1 3.71 -16.03 8.00
C THR A 1 2.19 -16.07 8.05
N MET A 2 1.60 -16.48 9.18
CA MET A 2 0.15 -16.71 9.35
C MET A 2 -0.74 -15.50 9.00
N GLN A 3 -0.18 -14.28 9.01
CA GLN A 3 -0.93 -13.03 8.79
C GLN A 3 -1.40 -12.81 7.34
N LEU A 4 -0.73 -13.41 6.34
CA LEU A 4 -1.11 -13.24 4.92
C LEU A 4 -2.33 -14.09 4.50
N ASN A 5 -2.73 -15.05 5.33
CA ASN A 5 -3.75 -16.03 5.00
C ASN A 5 -5.16 -15.63 5.47
N ASP A 6 -5.30 -14.60 6.30
CA ASP A 6 -6.62 -14.10 6.70
C ASP A 6 -7.11 -13.02 5.74
N ALA A 7 -7.96 -13.43 4.79
CA ALA A 7 -8.58 -12.55 3.81
C ALA A 7 -9.34 -11.37 4.46
N LYS A 8 -9.90 -11.56 5.67
CA LYS A 8 -10.66 -10.53 6.38
C LYS A 8 -9.82 -9.33 6.79
N ARG A 9 -8.49 -9.47 6.74
CA ARG A 9 -7.53 -8.43 7.11
C ARG A 9 -7.01 -7.62 5.92
N GLY A 10 -7.25 -8.09 4.69
CA GLY A 10 -6.89 -7.33 3.49
C GLY A 10 -5.41 -7.27 3.14
N PHE A 11 -4.55 -8.13 3.72
CA PHE A 11 -3.11 -8.12 3.46
C PHE A 11 -2.71 -8.60 2.05
N SER A 12 -3.64 -9.23 1.33
CA SER A 12 -3.40 -9.87 0.05
C SER A 12 -4.60 -9.71 -0.86
N PHE A 13 -4.36 -9.72 -2.17
CA PHE A 13 -5.40 -9.79 -3.21
C PHE A 13 -5.63 -11.22 -3.72
N ARG A 14 -4.96 -12.24 -3.13
CA ARG A 14 -5.21 -13.65 -3.47
C ARG A 14 -6.60 -14.11 -3.06
N HIS A 15 -7.11 -13.54 -1.98
CA HIS A 15 -8.48 -13.69 -1.51
C HIS A 15 -9.02 -12.29 -1.29
N ASP A 16 -10.26 -12.04 -1.73
CA ASP A 16 -10.84 -10.71 -1.59
C ASP A 16 -11.15 -10.39 -0.12
N GLY A 17 -11.07 -9.11 0.21
CA GLY A 17 -11.31 -8.60 1.54
C GLY A 17 -11.25 -7.08 1.60
N PRO A 18 -11.60 -6.49 2.75
CA PRO A 18 -11.56 -5.04 2.92
C PRO A 18 -10.13 -4.52 2.76
N LEU A 19 -9.97 -3.34 2.18
CA LEU A 19 -8.68 -2.70 2.00
C LEU A 19 -8.16 -2.09 3.32
N ASP A 20 -7.79 -2.94 4.30
CA ASP A 20 -7.38 -2.50 5.63
C ASP A 20 -5.86 -2.56 5.83
N MET A 21 -5.28 -3.77 5.79
CA MET A 21 -3.84 -4.04 5.98
C MET A 21 -3.24 -3.67 7.34
N ARG A 22 -4.00 -3.23 8.36
CA ARG A 22 -3.46 -3.02 9.71
C ARG A 22 -3.20 -4.33 10.42
N MET A 23 -2.07 -4.46 11.13
CA MET A 23 -1.74 -5.57 12.02
C MET A 23 -2.51 -5.50 13.35
N ASN A 24 -2.79 -4.29 13.85
CA ASN A 24 -3.67 -4.07 14.99
C ASN A 24 -4.96 -3.37 14.53
N THR A 25 -6.04 -4.12 14.35
CA THR A 25 -7.33 -3.58 13.90
C THR A 25 -8.01 -2.66 14.92
N LYS A 26 -7.56 -2.70 16.18
CA LYS A 26 -8.04 -1.80 17.24
C LYS A 26 -7.28 -0.46 17.28
N SER A 27 -6.18 -0.34 16.53
CA SER A 27 -5.47 0.93 16.40
C SER A 27 -6.31 1.95 15.62
N LYS A 28 -6.26 3.22 16.04
CA LYS A 28 -6.86 4.34 15.29
C LYS A 28 -5.96 4.80 14.13
N SER A 29 -4.88 4.07 13.83
CA SER A 29 -3.96 4.39 12.74
C SER A 29 -4.62 4.28 11.37
N ILE A 30 -4.05 5.05 10.43
CA ILE A 30 -4.44 5.07 9.02
C ILE A 30 -4.34 3.66 8.43
N ASN A 31 -5.39 3.23 7.73
CA ASN A 31 -5.42 1.96 7.02
C ASN A 31 -5.12 2.14 5.51
N ALA A 32 -5.00 1.03 4.78
CA ALA A 32 -4.72 1.07 3.34
C ALA A 32 -5.82 1.75 2.53
N TYR A 33 -7.08 1.63 2.94
CA TYR A 33 -8.21 2.33 2.34
C TYR A 33 -8.02 3.84 2.39
N ASP A 34 -7.61 4.37 3.54
CA ASP A 34 -7.38 5.80 3.72
C ASP A 34 -6.20 6.28 2.87
N LEU A 35 -5.09 5.52 2.82
CA LEU A 35 -3.95 5.86 1.96
C LEU A 35 -4.35 5.93 0.48
N VAL A 36 -5.08 4.92 -0.01
CA VAL A 36 -5.46 4.81 -1.43
C VAL A 36 -6.51 5.86 -1.82
N ASN A 37 -7.49 6.12 -0.95
CA ASN A 37 -8.62 6.97 -1.29
C ASN A 37 -8.42 8.45 -0.93
N ARG A 38 -7.50 8.80 -0.01
CA ARG A 38 -7.35 10.18 0.46
C ARG A 38 -6.06 10.87 0.02
N LEU A 39 -4.97 10.14 -0.19
CA LEU A 39 -3.71 10.76 -0.63
C LEU A 39 -3.81 11.29 -2.06
N ASP A 40 -3.10 12.36 -2.37
CA ASP A 40 -2.95 12.80 -3.76
C ASP A 40 -2.09 11.83 -4.59
N GLU A 41 -2.08 12.02 -5.91
CA GLU A 41 -1.30 11.19 -6.83
C GLU A 41 0.19 11.19 -6.50
N THR A 42 0.75 12.34 -6.12
CA THR A 42 2.18 12.51 -5.85
C THR A 42 2.61 11.74 -4.60
N ALA A 43 1.86 11.87 -3.52
CA ALA A 43 2.09 11.18 -2.25
C ALA A 43 1.95 9.66 -2.42
N LEU A 44 0.90 9.21 -3.11
CA LEU A 44 0.72 7.78 -3.39
C LEU A 44 1.85 7.23 -4.26
N SER A 45 2.29 7.99 -5.27
CA SER A 45 3.42 7.63 -6.11
C SER A 45 4.72 7.52 -5.33
N ARG A 46 4.95 8.43 -4.37
CA ARG A 46 6.13 8.41 -3.49
C ARG A 46 6.16 7.15 -2.62
N ILE A 47 5.03 6.76 -2.04
CA ILE A 47 4.90 5.53 -1.24
C ILE A 47 5.25 4.31 -2.08
N ILE A 48 4.65 4.18 -3.27
CA ILE A 48 4.86 3.03 -4.16
C ILE A 48 6.33 2.94 -4.61
N ARG A 49 6.96 4.10 -4.88
CA ARG A 49 8.38 4.15 -5.23
C ARG A 49 9.28 3.73 -4.07
N LEU A 50 9.09 4.33 -2.89
CA LEU A 50 10.01 4.18 -1.75
C LEU A 50 9.91 2.80 -1.11
N TYR A 51 8.69 2.33 -0.86
CA TYR A 51 8.46 1.09 -0.11
C TYR A 51 8.14 -0.11 -1.00
N GLY A 52 7.68 0.13 -2.23
CA GLY A 52 7.39 -0.91 -3.20
C GLY A 52 8.51 -1.14 -4.22
N GLU A 53 9.44 -0.20 -4.38
CA GLU A 53 10.51 -0.24 -5.38
C GLU A 53 9.98 -0.45 -6.83
N ASP A 54 8.74 -0.01 -7.13
CA ASP A 54 8.13 -0.17 -8.47
C ASP A 54 8.44 1.04 -9.37
N GLN A 55 9.15 0.80 -10.49
CA GLN A 55 9.50 1.85 -11.46
C GLN A 55 8.28 2.48 -12.15
N ARG A 56 7.14 1.79 -12.15
CA ARG A 56 5.88 2.27 -12.74
C ARG A 56 5.04 3.09 -11.74
N HIS A 57 5.60 3.43 -10.58
CA HIS A 57 4.92 4.13 -9.48
C HIS A 57 4.06 5.33 -9.92
N ARG A 58 4.53 6.14 -10.87
CA ARG A 58 3.75 7.29 -11.40
C ARG A 58 2.48 6.83 -12.11
N LYS A 59 2.61 5.86 -13.01
CA LYS A 59 1.48 5.32 -13.77
C LYS A 59 0.47 4.64 -12.85
N ILE A 60 0.95 3.86 -11.87
CA ILE A 60 0.09 3.19 -10.89
C ILE A 60 -0.72 4.20 -10.08
N ALA A 61 -0.05 5.22 -9.50
CA ALA A 61 -0.72 6.26 -8.72
C ALA A 61 -1.76 7.02 -9.56
N ARG A 62 -1.42 7.36 -10.80
CA ARG A 62 -2.35 8.01 -11.73
C ARG A 62 -3.58 7.15 -12.00
N CYS A 63 -3.41 5.86 -12.25
CA CYS A 63 -4.53 4.95 -12.50
C CYS A 63 -5.46 4.85 -11.27
N ILE A 64 -4.90 4.79 -10.06
CA ILE A 64 -5.68 4.79 -8.83
C ILE A 64 -6.46 6.11 -8.67
N TYR A 65 -5.79 7.26 -8.89
CA TYR A 65 -6.40 8.58 -8.80
C TYR A 65 -7.54 8.77 -9.82
N GLN A 66 -7.33 8.36 -11.07
CA GLN A 66 -8.34 8.44 -12.12
C GLN A 66 -9.52 7.52 -11.84
N TRP A 67 -9.24 6.29 -11.38
CA TRP A 67 -10.30 5.36 -11.03
C TRP A 67 -11.20 5.95 -9.95
N ARG A 68 -10.62 6.47 -8.86
CA ARG A 68 -11.45 7.00 -7.77
C ARG A 68 -12.26 8.24 -8.13
N SER A 69 -11.68 9.08 -8.99
CA SER A 69 -12.37 10.28 -9.51
C SER A 69 -13.55 9.91 -10.41
N THR A 70 -13.54 8.73 -11.02
CA THR A 70 -14.55 8.30 -12.00
C THR A 70 -15.59 7.34 -11.40
N PHE A 71 -15.16 6.43 -10.53
CA PHE A 71 -15.95 5.27 -10.08
C PHE A 71 -16.17 5.22 -8.56
N GLY A 72 -15.67 6.20 -7.79
CA GLY A 72 -15.85 6.28 -6.35
C GLY A 72 -14.69 5.70 -5.54
N SER A 73 -14.93 5.15 -4.35
CA SER A 73 -13.84 4.65 -3.50
C SER A 73 -13.43 3.20 -3.82
N ILE A 74 -12.13 2.92 -3.71
CA ILE A 74 -11.57 1.56 -3.83
C ILE A 74 -11.63 0.92 -2.45
N SER A 75 -12.48 -0.08 -2.28
CA SER A 75 -12.86 -0.63 -0.97
C SER A 75 -12.27 -2.02 -0.70
N THR A 76 -11.92 -2.78 -1.74
CA THR A 76 -11.44 -4.16 -1.57
C THR A 76 -10.06 -4.40 -2.19
N THR A 77 -9.40 -5.46 -1.73
CA THR A 77 -8.06 -5.84 -2.21
C THR A 77 -8.08 -6.26 -3.68
N THR A 78 -9.07 -7.03 -4.13
CA THR A 78 -9.16 -7.42 -5.55
C THR A 78 -9.49 -6.23 -6.44
N GLN A 79 -10.30 -5.29 -5.96
CA GLN A 79 -10.59 -4.07 -6.69
C GLN A 79 -9.31 -3.26 -6.93
N LEU A 80 -8.52 -3.00 -5.88
CA LEU A 80 -7.23 -2.32 -6.03
C LEU A 80 -6.30 -3.05 -6.98
N ALA A 81 -6.17 -4.38 -6.84
CA ALA A 81 -5.31 -5.18 -7.71
C ALA A 81 -5.74 -5.10 -9.19
N ASN A 82 -7.05 -5.11 -9.45
CA ASN A 82 -7.61 -4.98 -10.79
C ASN A 82 -7.39 -3.59 -11.39
N VAL A 83 -7.57 -2.52 -10.61
CA VAL A 83 -7.26 -1.15 -11.05
C VAL A 83 -5.82 -1.03 -11.52
N ILE A 84 -4.88 -1.57 -10.73
CA ILE A 84 -3.45 -1.56 -11.06
C ILE A 84 -3.19 -2.39 -12.32
N LYS A 85 -3.72 -3.61 -12.38
CA LYS A 85 -3.52 -4.53 -13.51
C LYS A 85 -4.04 -3.94 -14.82
N VAL A 86 -5.28 -3.45 -14.83
CA VAL A 86 -5.91 -2.84 -16.02
C VAL A 86 -5.18 -1.55 -16.40
N GLY A 87 -4.87 -0.69 -15.43
CA GLY A 87 -4.14 0.56 -15.66
C GLY A 87 -2.76 0.36 -16.29
N LEU A 88 -2.11 -0.77 -16.00
CA LEU A 88 -0.82 -1.13 -16.60
C LEU A 88 -0.92 -1.87 -17.93
N GLY A 89 -2.12 -2.19 -18.41
CA GLY A 89 -2.34 -2.82 -19.73
C GLY A 89 -2.84 -4.26 -19.70
N GLY A 90 -3.43 -4.73 -18.60
CA GLY A 90 -4.18 -6.00 -18.51
C GLY A 90 -3.34 -7.27 -18.49
N SER A 91 -2.34 -7.37 -19.37
CA SER A 91 -1.35 -8.46 -19.45
C SER A 91 -0.03 -8.14 -18.75
N ALA A 92 0.04 -7.00 -18.05
CA ALA A 92 1.25 -6.58 -17.37
C ALA A 92 1.62 -7.60 -16.27
N SER A 93 2.83 -8.16 -16.37
CA SER A 93 3.52 -8.82 -15.28
C SER A 93 4.57 -7.87 -14.69
N ASP A 94 5.07 -8.21 -13.51
CA ASP A 94 6.23 -7.56 -12.92
C ASP A 94 7.22 -8.65 -12.49
N VAL A 95 8.39 -8.25 -12.02
CA VAL A 95 9.40 -9.17 -11.51
C VAL A 95 9.80 -8.82 -10.09
N ASP A 96 10.09 -9.85 -9.30
CA ASP A 96 10.72 -9.68 -7.98
C ASP A 96 12.24 -9.44 -8.10
N LYS A 97 12.93 -9.32 -6.95
CA LYS A 97 14.39 -9.10 -6.91
C LYS A 97 15.21 -10.24 -7.51
N LEU A 98 14.60 -11.41 -7.72
CA LEU A 98 15.23 -12.59 -8.32
C LEU A 98 14.78 -12.80 -9.78
N ASN A 99 14.20 -11.77 -10.42
CA ASN A 99 13.66 -11.82 -11.78
C ASN A 99 12.53 -12.83 -12.00
N ARG A 100 11.82 -13.23 -10.93
CA ARG A 100 10.67 -14.15 -11.06
C ARG A 100 9.39 -13.37 -11.33
N PRO A 101 8.49 -13.88 -12.18
CA PRO A 101 7.25 -13.20 -12.50
C PRO A 101 6.36 -13.10 -11.25
N ILE A 102 5.87 -11.89 -10.99
CA ILE A 102 4.90 -11.60 -9.95
C ILE A 102 3.74 -10.80 -10.53
N HIS A 103 2.61 -10.83 -9.82
CA HIS A 103 1.48 -9.99 -10.16
C HIS A 103 1.86 -8.50 -10.03
N PRO A 104 1.46 -7.61 -10.96
CA PRO A 104 1.87 -6.21 -10.97
C PRO A 104 1.47 -5.43 -9.71
N ALA A 105 0.38 -5.83 -9.03
CA ALA A 105 -0.04 -5.20 -7.78
C ALA A 105 0.84 -5.57 -6.57
N THR A 106 1.71 -6.59 -6.67
CA THR A 106 2.45 -7.15 -5.51
C THR A 106 3.30 -6.09 -4.80
N LYS A 107 4.07 -5.29 -5.54
CA LYS A 107 4.91 -4.23 -4.99
C LYS A 107 4.11 -3.10 -4.35
N THR A 108 2.97 -2.75 -4.93
CA THR A 108 2.05 -1.75 -4.34
C THR A 108 1.46 -2.24 -3.01
N PHE A 109 1.03 -3.51 -2.95
CA PHE A 109 0.53 -4.11 -1.70
C PHE A 109 1.63 -4.24 -0.65
N GLN A 110 2.89 -4.48 -1.05
CA GLN A 110 4.03 -4.41 -0.14
C GLN A 110 4.22 -3.00 0.41
N ALA A 111 4.22 -1.98 -0.45
CA ALA A 111 4.37 -0.59 -0.05
C ALA A 111 3.31 -0.15 0.97
N LEU A 112 2.03 -0.44 0.68
CA LEU A 112 0.92 -0.09 1.57
C LEU A 112 1.02 -0.82 2.91
N ARG A 113 1.35 -2.12 2.91
CA ARG A 113 1.53 -2.88 4.14
C ARG A 113 2.65 -2.35 5.00
N ILE A 114 3.76 -1.90 4.39
CA ILE A 114 4.83 -1.27 5.14
C ILE A 114 4.25 -0.01 5.78
N VAL A 115 3.82 0.98 4.99
CA VAL A 115 3.34 2.28 5.51
C VAL A 115 2.26 2.16 6.60
N VAL A 116 1.27 1.28 6.41
CA VAL A 116 0.18 1.09 7.39
C VAL A 116 0.68 0.51 8.72
N ASN A 117 1.73 -0.30 8.70
CA ASN A 117 2.25 -0.98 9.89
C ASN A 117 3.58 -0.40 10.38
N ASP A 118 4.16 0.55 9.65
CA ASP A 118 5.42 1.20 9.98
C ASP A 118 5.23 2.29 11.05
N GLU A 119 4.38 2.02 12.05
CA GLU A 119 4.40 2.69 13.36
C GLU A 119 5.82 2.62 14.00
N LEU A 120 6.76 1.86 13.43
CA LEU A 120 8.19 1.90 13.73
C LEU A 120 8.88 3.21 13.32
N ASN A 121 8.38 3.95 12.33
CA ASN A 121 8.85 5.32 12.06
C ASN A 121 8.31 6.32 13.11
N GLU A 122 7.11 6.10 13.64
CA GLU A 122 6.59 6.85 14.80
C GLU A 122 7.42 6.52 16.06
N LEU A 123 7.87 5.27 16.24
CA LEU A 123 8.74 4.86 17.33
C LEU A 123 10.17 5.41 17.20
N TYR A 124 10.69 5.52 15.97
CA TYR A 124 11.97 6.19 15.68
C TYR A 124 11.88 7.71 15.93
N ASN A 125 10.78 8.35 15.51
CA ASN A 125 10.51 9.76 15.81
C ASN A 125 10.30 10.02 17.31
N GLY A 126 9.65 9.09 18.03
CA GLY A 126 9.48 9.17 19.48
C GLY A 126 10.79 8.96 20.25
N LEU A 127 11.67 8.07 19.77
CA LEU A 127 13.02 7.91 20.30
C LEU A 127 13.91 9.11 20.01
N GLU A 128 13.88 9.68 18.80
CA GLU A 128 14.61 10.92 18.49
C GLU A 128 14.11 12.09 19.34
N GLN A 129 12.79 12.29 19.46
CA GLN A 129 12.25 13.32 20.35
C GLN A 129 12.65 13.11 21.81
N ALA A 130 12.68 11.86 22.31
CA ALA A 130 13.14 11.55 23.66
C ALA A 130 14.65 11.77 23.85
N TYR A 131 15.46 11.61 22.80
CA TYR A 131 16.90 11.91 22.81
C TYR A 131 17.19 13.41 22.71
N THR A 132 16.46 14.17 21.89
CA THR A 132 16.62 15.63 21.77
C THR A 132 16.07 16.39 22.98
N SER A 133 15.07 15.84 23.68
CA SER A 133 14.49 16.46 24.88
C SER A 133 15.34 16.30 26.16
N LYS A 134 16.48 15.59 26.09
CA LYS A 134 17.42 15.42 27.21
C LYS A 134 18.58 16.44 27.23
N GLU A 135 18.62 17.38 26.29
CA GLU A 135 19.63 18.46 26.26
C GLU A 135 19.09 19.84 26.71
N PHE A 136 18.05 19.88 27.56
CA PHE A 136 17.65 21.08 28.29
C PHE A 136 17.47 20.80 29.77
#